data_AF-A0A8C4N6W8-F1
#
_entry.id   AF-A0A8C4N6W8-F1
#
_cell.length_a   1.000
_cell.length_b   1.000
_cell.length_c   1.000
_cell.angle_alpha   90.00
_cell.angle_beta   90.00
_cell.angle_gamma   90.00
#
_symmetry.space_group_name_H-M   'P 1'
#
loop_
_entity.id
_entity.type
_entity.pdbx_description
1 polymer ?
#
loop_
_entity_poly.entity_id
_entity_poly.type
_entity_poly.pdbx_seq_one_letter_code
_entity_poly.pdbx_strand_id
1 'polypeptide(L)'
;MSQGRQTRTQAGGEMPEEESVIRIPPYYYIHILDQNTNIARVESGPKTYIRQDHERILFHPEKMVIVPPRNYCVIMNPVIRDEQGDPVLDEGGQVKLNHGDLEIRLVQKPFHLFPGEVIEKGVMPLKIIYANTAMRLRAMLDFEDESESRVAGDEWLFQGPGTYIPRKEVEEVETISAIIIYPNQALKLKARKGN
;
A
#
# COMPACT_ATOMS: atom_id res chain seq x y z
N MET A 1 -1.91 37.24 -38.25
CA MET A 1 -0.77 36.50 -37.68
C MET A 1 -1.19 35.97 -36.32
N SER A 2 -1.47 34.68 -36.22
CA SER A 2 -1.77 33.99 -34.96
C SER A 2 -1.53 32.51 -35.22
N GLN A 3 -0.32 32.05 -34.92
CA GLN A 3 0.03 30.64 -35.03
C GLN A 3 -0.44 29.93 -33.76
N GLY A 4 -1.43 29.05 -33.92
CA GLY A 4 -1.78 28.06 -32.90
C GLY A 4 -0.72 26.98 -32.86
N ARG A 5 0.17 27.04 -31.87
CA ARG A 5 1.14 25.98 -31.58
C ARG A 5 0.44 24.90 -30.75
N GLN A 6 -0.13 23.90 -31.41
CA GLN A 6 -0.59 22.69 -30.74
C GLN A 6 0.63 21.87 -30.31
N THR A 7 1.00 22.00 -29.04
CA THR A 7 1.96 21.11 -28.39
C THR A 7 1.30 19.76 -28.16
N ARG A 8 1.66 18.79 -29.00
CA ARG A 8 1.30 17.38 -28.85
C ARG A 8 2.17 16.80 -27.72
N THR A 9 1.59 16.58 -26.54
CA THR A 9 2.26 15.88 -25.45
C THR A 9 2.38 14.40 -25.82
N GLN A 10 3.55 13.98 -26.30
CA GLN A 10 3.92 12.57 -26.37
C GLN A 10 4.30 12.12 -24.96
N ALA A 11 3.38 11.44 -24.28
CA ALA A 11 3.69 10.65 -23.09
C ALA A 11 3.71 9.18 -23.51
N GLY A 12 4.91 8.71 -23.84
CA GLY A 12 5.20 7.34 -24.25
C GLY A 12 6.70 7.24 -24.41
N GLY A 13 7.42 7.24 -23.27
CA GLY A 13 8.86 7.04 -23.27
C GLY A 13 9.18 5.67 -23.83
N GLU A 14 9.99 5.63 -24.89
CA GLU A 14 10.52 4.40 -25.48
C GLU A 14 11.21 3.57 -24.39
N MET A 15 10.94 2.27 -24.35
CA MET A 15 11.59 1.34 -23.42
C MET A 15 13.11 1.36 -23.67
N PRO A 16 13.97 1.43 -22.63
CA PRO A 16 15.41 1.44 -22.81
C PRO A 16 15.89 0.00 -23.07
N GLU A 17 15.58 -0.54 -24.25
CA GLU A 17 16.10 -1.86 -24.65
C GLU A 17 17.59 -1.81 -25.00
N GLU A 18 18.16 -0.62 -25.23
CA GLU A 18 19.52 -0.45 -25.76
C GLU A 18 20.55 0.13 -24.75
N GLU A 19 20.14 0.60 -23.57
CA GLU A 19 21.09 1.16 -22.60
C GLU A 19 21.84 0.04 -21.85
N SER A 20 23.12 -0.15 -22.20
CA SER A 20 24.01 -1.12 -21.52
C SER A 20 24.42 -0.67 -20.11
N VAL A 21 24.30 0.63 -19.82
CA VAL A 21 24.69 1.23 -18.54
C VAL A 21 23.59 2.14 -18.05
N ILE A 22 23.06 1.86 -16.87
CA ILE A 22 21.95 2.61 -16.27
C ILE A 22 22.39 3.15 -14.92
N ARG A 23 22.24 4.47 -14.74
CA ARG A 23 22.47 5.11 -13.46
C ARG A 23 21.17 5.11 -12.66
N ILE A 24 21.15 4.38 -11.54
CA ILE A 24 20.04 4.34 -10.60
C ILE A 24 20.35 5.34 -9.46
N PRO A 25 19.64 6.49 -9.36
CA PRO A 25 19.89 7.48 -8.32
C PRO A 25 19.53 6.99 -6.91
N PRO A 26 19.92 7.72 -5.84
CA PRO A 26 19.44 7.44 -4.48
C PRO A 26 17.91 7.48 -4.41
N TYR A 27 17.30 6.51 -3.73
CA TYR A 27 15.83 6.34 -3.61
C TYR A 27 15.10 6.08 -4.92
N TYR A 28 15.80 5.48 -5.89
CA TYR A 28 15.20 4.94 -7.10
C TYR A 28 15.49 3.44 -7.21
N TYR A 29 14.70 2.75 -8.01
CA TYR A 29 14.89 1.33 -8.32
C TYR A 29 14.48 1.01 -9.76
N ILE A 30 14.96 -0.13 -10.25
CA ILE A 30 14.53 -0.75 -11.51
C ILE A 30 14.18 -2.21 -11.27
N HIS A 31 13.42 -2.80 -12.18
CA HIS A 31 13.33 -4.26 -12.28
C HIS A 31 14.12 -4.76 -13.48
N ILE A 32 14.81 -5.88 -13.28
CA ILE A 32 15.63 -6.55 -14.27
C ILE A 32 15.12 -7.97 -14.42
N LEU A 33 14.77 -8.34 -15.65
CA LEU A 33 14.40 -9.69 -16.04
C LEU A 33 15.62 -10.41 -16.60
N ASP A 34 16.03 -11.49 -15.98
CA ASP A 34 16.95 -12.45 -16.58
C ASP A 34 16.18 -13.31 -17.59
N GLN A 35 16.59 -13.28 -18.86
CA GLN A 35 15.94 -13.98 -19.96
C GLN A 35 16.27 -15.47 -20.01
N ASN A 36 17.33 -15.92 -19.35
CA ASN A 36 17.67 -17.34 -19.26
C ASN A 36 16.78 -18.05 -18.25
N THR A 37 16.54 -17.41 -17.10
CA THR A 37 15.73 -17.97 -16.00
C THR A 37 14.28 -17.49 -16.03
N ASN A 38 14.00 -16.43 -16.79
CA ASN A 38 12.73 -15.70 -16.80
C ASN A 38 12.35 -15.11 -15.42
N ILE A 39 13.35 -14.83 -14.58
CA ILE A 39 13.17 -14.31 -13.23
C ILE A 39 13.40 -12.80 -13.22
N ALA A 40 12.42 -12.06 -12.72
CA ALA A 40 12.53 -10.64 -12.48
C ALA A 40 13.00 -10.37 -11.04
N ARG A 41 13.93 -9.43 -10.89
CA ARG A 41 14.42 -8.96 -9.59
C ARG A 41 14.51 -7.44 -9.54
N VAL A 42 14.65 -6.90 -8.35
CA VAL A 42 14.78 -5.47 -8.11
C VAL A 42 16.23 -5.06 -7.90
N GLU A 43 16.63 -3.94 -8.50
CA GLU A 43 17.91 -3.32 -8.26
C GLU A 43 17.70 -1.88 -7.75
N SER A 44 18.12 -1.62 -6.52
CA SER A 44 17.99 -0.29 -5.87
C SER A 44 19.26 0.55 -6.00
N GLY A 45 19.10 1.87 -6.13
CA GLY A 45 20.20 2.84 -6.12
C GLY A 45 20.64 3.25 -4.69
N PRO A 46 21.72 4.04 -4.56
CA PRO A 46 22.53 4.64 -5.62
C PRO A 46 23.54 3.65 -6.22
N LYS A 47 23.45 3.41 -7.54
CA LYS A 47 24.46 2.62 -8.26
C LYS A 47 24.40 2.85 -9.76
N THR A 48 25.52 2.62 -10.42
CA THR A 48 25.55 2.46 -11.87
C THR A 48 25.48 0.96 -12.17
N TYR A 49 24.39 0.53 -12.77
CA TYR A 49 24.14 -0.85 -13.14
C TYR A 49 24.59 -1.09 -14.59
N ILE A 50 25.29 -2.19 -14.83
CA ILE A 50 25.73 -2.60 -16.17
C ILE A 50 24.95 -3.85 -16.55
N ARG A 51 24.06 -3.71 -17.54
CA ARG A 51 23.20 -4.79 -18.03
C ARG A 51 24.03 -5.88 -18.69
N GLN A 52 23.76 -7.13 -18.35
CA GLN A 52 24.34 -8.28 -19.06
C GLN A 52 23.52 -8.62 -20.31
N ASP A 53 24.11 -9.35 -21.27
CA ASP A 53 23.44 -9.65 -22.54
C ASP A 53 22.10 -10.39 -22.36
N HIS A 54 22.01 -11.27 -21.37
CA HIS A 54 20.83 -12.06 -21.04
C HIS A 54 19.83 -11.33 -20.13
N GLU A 55 20.04 -10.04 -19.85
CA GLU A 55 19.17 -9.27 -18.96
C GLU A 55 18.38 -8.22 -19.70
N ARG A 56 17.16 -7.96 -19.26
CA ARG A 56 16.32 -6.89 -19.79
C ARG A 56 15.86 -5.99 -18.65
N ILE A 57 16.11 -4.69 -18.76
CA ILE A 57 15.51 -3.71 -17.85
C ILE A 57 14.04 -3.52 -18.24
N LEU A 58 13.16 -3.61 -17.25
CA LEU A 58 11.71 -3.53 -17.46
C LEU A 58 11.20 -2.08 -17.51
N PHE A 59 11.88 -1.14 -16.85
CA PHE A 59 11.54 0.29 -16.84
C PHE A 59 12.73 1.17 -16.42
N HIS A 60 12.71 2.44 -16.82
CA HIS A 60 13.67 3.45 -16.36
C HIS A 60 13.61 3.62 -14.84
N PRO A 61 14.72 3.97 -14.15
CA PRO A 61 14.70 4.17 -12.69
C PRO A 61 13.47 4.94 -12.18
N GLU A 62 12.66 4.27 -11.38
CA GLU A 62 11.46 4.84 -10.75
C GLU A 62 11.72 5.17 -9.28
N LYS A 63 10.98 6.16 -8.76
CA LYS A 63 11.11 6.60 -7.37
C LYS A 63 10.60 5.51 -6.42
N MET A 64 11.33 5.28 -5.35
CA MET A 64 10.83 4.52 -4.20
C MET A 64 9.59 5.19 -3.60
N VAL A 65 8.73 4.37 -3.02
CA VAL A 65 7.57 4.82 -2.27
C VAL A 65 8.05 5.41 -0.95
N ILE A 66 7.62 6.64 -0.67
CA ILE A 66 7.90 7.34 0.58
C ILE A 66 6.56 7.54 1.27
N VAL A 67 6.39 6.93 2.45
CA VAL A 67 5.20 7.11 3.28
C VAL A 67 5.52 8.12 4.41
N PRO A 68 5.04 9.37 4.35
CA PRO A 68 5.29 10.38 5.37
C PRO A 68 4.64 10.03 6.72
N PRO A 69 5.06 10.70 7.82
CA PRO A 69 4.41 10.59 9.12
C PRO A 69 2.89 10.79 9.05
N ARG A 70 2.13 9.92 9.72
CA ARG A 70 0.65 9.92 9.75
C ARG A 70 -0.01 9.63 8.39
N ASN A 71 0.70 8.99 7.48
CA ASN A 71 0.15 8.46 6.23
C ASN A 71 0.35 6.95 6.15
N TYR A 72 -0.33 6.34 5.18
CA TYR A 72 -0.17 4.96 4.80
C TYR A 72 -0.37 4.79 3.28
N CYS A 73 -0.02 3.63 2.76
CA CYS A 73 -0.42 3.18 1.43
C CYS A 73 -0.88 1.72 1.50
N VAL A 74 -1.55 1.24 0.45
CA VAL A 74 -1.99 -0.16 0.35
C VAL A 74 -1.27 -0.80 -0.82
N ILE A 75 -0.59 -1.91 -0.55
CA ILE A 75 0.10 -2.72 -1.54
C ILE A 75 -0.74 -3.97 -1.81
N MET A 76 -0.88 -4.34 -3.08
CA MET A 76 -1.47 -5.60 -3.52
C MET A 76 -0.37 -6.58 -3.93
N ASN A 77 -0.64 -7.87 -3.70
CA ASN A 77 0.32 -8.96 -3.87
C ASN A 77 1.60 -8.73 -3.06
N PRO A 78 1.51 -8.42 -1.75
CA PRO A 78 2.68 -8.08 -0.97
C PRO A 78 3.70 -9.22 -0.96
N VAL A 79 4.98 -8.87 -0.95
CA VAL A 79 6.06 -9.83 -0.82
C VAL A 79 5.97 -10.58 0.51
N ILE A 80 6.16 -11.90 0.45
CA ILE A 80 6.24 -12.74 1.64
C ILE A 80 7.60 -12.51 2.30
N ARG A 81 7.60 -12.26 3.61
CA ARG A 81 8.80 -12.02 4.39
C ARG A 81 8.98 -13.09 5.46
N ASP A 82 10.23 -13.40 5.77
CA ASP A 82 10.58 -14.28 6.89
C ASP A 82 10.50 -13.54 8.24
N GLU A 83 10.91 -14.22 9.32
CA GLU A 83 10.89 -13.67 10.68
C GLU A 83 11.86 -12.48 10.86
N GLN A 84 12.87 -12.36 10.00
CA GLN A 84 13.85 -11.27 9.98
C GLN A 84 13.33 -10.07 9.15
N GLY A 85 12.25 -10.25 8.41
CA GLY A 85 11.66 -9.25 7.53
C GLY A 85 12.25 -9.26 6.11
N ASP A 86 13.07 -10.26 5.78
CA ASP A 86 13.69 -10.39 4.47
C ASP A 86 12.75 -11.11 3.49
N PRO A 87 12.75 -10.74 2.19
CA PRO A 87 11.92 -11.39 1.18
C PRO A 87 12.22 -12.88 1.06
N VAL A 88 11.19 -13.71 1.15
CA VAL A 88 11.31 -15.15 0.90
C VAL A 88 11.39 -15.39 -0.60
N LEU A 89 12.42 -16.12 -1.02
CA LEU A 89 12.61 -16.54 -2.41
C LEU A 89 12.06 -17.96 -2.64
N ASP A 90 11.65 -18.26 -3.87
CA ASP A 90 11.37 -19.62 -4.31
C ASP A 90 12.65 -20.38 -4.72
N GLU A 91 12.50 -21.63 -5.20
CA GLU A 91 13.62 -22.46 -5.63
C GLU A 91 14.41 -21.86 -6.81
N GLY A 92 13.77 -21.01 -7.63
CA GLY A 92 14.40 -20.29 -8.73
C GLY A 92 15.13 -19.02 -8.29
N GLY A 93 14.86 -18.52 -7.09
CA GLY A 93 15.35 -17.23 -6.62
C GLY A 93 14.40 -16.06 -6.92
N GLN A 94 13.17 -16.34 -7.37
CA GLN A 94 12.14 -15.32 -7.52
C GLN A 94 11.52 -15.00 -6.17
N VAL A 95 11.26 -13.72 -5.91
CA VAL A 95 10.54 -13.27 -4.71
C VAL A 95 9.12 -13.82 -4.68
N LYS A 96 8.74 -14.46 -3.58
CA LYS A 96 7.39 -14.99 -3.39
C LYS A 96 6.44 -13.87 -2.98
N LEU A 97 5.28 -13.82 -3.62
CA LEU A 97 4.22 -12.87 -3.32
C LEU A 97 3.02 -13.59 -2.70
N ASN A 98 2.30 -12.88 -1.83
CA ASN A 98 0.99 -13.32 -1.38
C ASN A 98 -0.09 -12.84 -2.36
N HIS A 99 -0.29 -13.59 -3.44
CA HIS A 99 -1.19 -13.19 -4.53
C HIS A 99 -2.64 -13.00 -4.08
N GLY A 100 -3.24 -11.87 -4.45
CA GLY A 100 -4.61 -11.51 -4.10
C GLY A 100 -4.77 -10.94 -2.69
N ASP A 101 -3.69 -10.86 -1.91
CA ASP A 101 -3.70 -10.25 -0.59
C ASP A 101 -3.31 -8.76 -0.65
N LEU A 102 -3.59 -8.05 0.44
CA LEU A 102 -3.26 -6.65 0.64
C LEU A 102 -2.33 -6.48 1.84
N GLU A 103 -1.47 -5.47 1.80
CA GLU A 103 -0.63 -5.05 2.92
C GLU A 103 -0.75 -3.54 3.12
N ILE A 104 -0.95 -3.12 4.37
CA ILE A 104 -1.01 -1.72 4.74
C ILE A 104 0.36 -1.31 5.25
N ARG A 105 1.03 -0.43 4.49
CA ARG A 105 2.35 0.07 4.82
C ARG A 105 2.26 1.46 5.43
N LEU A 106 2.66 1.57 6.70
CA LEU A 106 2.77 2.82 7.45
C LEU A 106 4.11 3.51 7.16
N VAL A 107 4.44 4.49 7.99
CA VAL A 107 5.71 5.22 7.99
C VAL A 107 6.88 4.26 8.16
N GLN A 108 7.78 4.26 7.19
CA GLN A 108 9.00 3.47 7.23
C GLN A 108 10.07 4.09 6.32
N LYS A 109 11.23 3.43 6.22
CA LYS A 109 12.26 3.83 5.25
C LYS A 109 11.68 3.74 3.83
N PRO A 110 12.09 4.63 2.90
CA PRO A 110 11.69 4.53 1.50
C PRO A 110 11.92 3.12 0.97
N PHE A 111 10.92 2.57 0.27
CA PHE A 111 10.94 1.19 -0.21
C PHE A 111 10.63 1.13 -1.70
N HIS A 112 11.22 0.14 -2.38
CA HIS A 112 10.83 -0.22 -3.73
C HIS A 112 9.66 -1.21 -3.69
N LEU A 113 8.97 -1.35 -4.82
CA LEU A 113 8.06 -2.48 -5.04
C LEU A 113 8.87 -3.65 -5.61
N PHE A 114 8.57 -4.86 -5.15
CA PHE A 114 9.09 -6.07 -5.79
C PHE A 114 8.35 -6.35 -7.11
N PRO A 115 8.96 -7.09 -8.05
CA PRO A 115 8.26 -7.53 -9.26
C PRO A 115 6.93 -8.22 -8.92
N GLY A 116 5.83 -7.65 -9.40
CA GLY A 116 4.46 -8.13 -9.15
C GLY A 116 3.71 -7.47 -7.99
N GLU A 117 4.39 -6.74 -7.10
CA GLU A 117 3.73 -5.84 -6.15
C GLU A 117 3.13 -4.63 -6.89
N VAL A 118 1.95 -4.20 -6.45
CA VAL A 118 1.26 -3.03 -7.03
C VAL A 118 0.80 -2.11 -5.90
N ILE A 119 0.91 -0.80 -6.08
CA ILE A 119 0.28 0.17 -5.19
C ILE A 119 -1.22 0.23 -5.53
N GLU A 120 -2.03 -0.45 -4.74
CA GLU A 120 -3.50 -0.42 -4.87
C GLU A 120 -4.07 0.93 -4.44
N LYS A 121 -3.56 1.48 -3.34
CA LYS A 121 -3.88 2.85 -2.90
C LYS A 121 -2.59 3.59 -2.63
N GLY A 122 -2.44 4.72 -3.32
CA GLY A 122 -1.32 5.65 -3.12
C GLY A 122 -1.24 6.18 -1.68
N VAL A 123 -0.19 6.95 -1.42
CA VAL A 123 0.06 7.52 -0.09
C VAL A 123 -1.09 8.45 0.31
N MET A 124 -1.79 8.09 1.40
CA MET A 124 -2.96 8.79 1.91
C MET A 124 -2.85 9.00 3.43
N PRO A 125 -3.45 10.06 3.99
CA PRO A 125 -3.38 10.33 5.42
C PRO A 125 -4.19 9.31 6.23
N LEU A 126 -3.73 9.02 7.44
CA LEU A 126 -4.50 8.26 8.42
C LEU A 126 -5.71 9.06 8.90
N LYS A 127 -6.82 8.36 9.17
CA LYS A 127 -8.06 9.00 9.56
C LYS A 127 -8.04 9.36 11.04
N ILE A 128 -8.30 10.64 11.34
CA ILE A 128 -8.39 11.14 12.72
C ILE A 128 -9.85 11.06 13.16
N ILE A 129 -10.10 10.39 14.29
CA ILE A 129 -11.40 10.33 14.95
C ILE A 129 -11.35 11.30 16.13
N TYR A 130 -12.23 12.29 16.11
CA TYR A 130 -12.24 13.37 17.10
C TYR A 130 -12.94 12.95 18.39
N ALA A 131 -12.72 13.72 19.46
CA ALA A 131 -13.47 13.55 20.71
C ALA A 131 -14.98 13.63 20.44
N ASN A 132 -15.77 12.88 21.22
CA ASN A 132 -17.22 12.74 21.04
C ASN A 132 -17.63 12.19 19.67
N THR A 133 -16.74 11.49 18.96
CA THR A 133 -17.06 10.75 17.75
C THR A 133 -16.50 9.33 17.84
N ALA A 134 -17.10 8.41 17.08
CA ALA A 134 -16.62 7.05 16.94
C ALA A 134 -16.77 6.60 15.49
N MET A 135 -15.88 5.75 15.02
CA MET A 135 -15.98 5.10 13.73
C MET A 135 -16.61 3.72 13.90
N ARG A 136 -17.71 3.45 13.19
CA ARG A 136 -18.25 2.10 13.08
C ARG A 136 -17.46 1.32 12.04
N LEU A 137 -16.90 0.21 12.49
CA LEU A 137 -16.12 -0.72 11.72
C LEU A 137 -16.92 -2.00 11.52
N ARG A 138 -16.64 -2.71 10.42
CA ARG A 138 -17.19 -4.04 10.15
C ARG A 138 -16.10 -4.98 9.66
N ALA A 139 -16.07 -6.20 10.20
CA ALA A 139 -15.20 -7.26 9.69
C ALA A 139 -15.73 -7.76 8.34
N MET A 140 -14.87 -7.79 7.31
CA MET A 140 -15.20 -8.33 5.98
C MET A 140 -14.96 -9.84 5.89
N LEU A 141 -14.05 -10.35 6.70
CA LEU A 141 -13.66 -11.75 6.78
C LEU A 141 -13.27 -12.10 8.22
N ASP A 142 -13.12 -13.39 8.51
CA ASP A 142 -12.72 -13.86 9.83
C ASP A 142 -11.23 -13.56 10.06
N PHE A 143 -10.90 -12.90 11.17
CA PHE A 143 -9.51 -12.60 11.52
C PHE A 143 -9.30 -12.51 13.03
N GLU A 144 -8.05 -12.65 13.45
CA GLU A 144 -7.66 -12.46 14.84
C GLU A 144 -7.16 -11.02 15.06
N ASP A 145 -7.85 -10.29 15.94
CA ASP A 145 -7.36 -9.03 16.48
C ASP A 145 -6.45 -9.30 17.69
N GLU A 146 -5.65 -8.32 18.11
CA GLU A 146 -4.70 -8.42 19.24
C GLU A 146 -5.37 -8.90 20.54
N SER A 147 -6.68 -8.67 20.68
CA SER A 147 -7.44 -9.02 21.88
C SER A 147 -8.68 -9.90 21.63
N GLU A 148 -9.20 -9.98 20.40
CA GLU A 148 -10.47 -10.65 20.10
C GLU A 148 -10.47 -11.27 18.69
N SER A 149 -10.93 -12.52 18.57
CA SER A 149 -11.26 -13.08 17.25
C SER A 149 -12.54 -12.43 16.73
N ARG A 150 -12.50 -11.93 15.49
CA ARG A 150 -13.64 -11.32 14.80
C ARG A 150 -14.14 -12.26 13.72
N VAL A 151 -15.46 -12.41 13.63
CA VAL A 151 -16.14 -13.14 12.55
C VAL A 151 -16.64 -12.13 11.51
N ALA A 152 -16.66 -12.55 10.24
CA ALA A 152 -17.20 -11.75 9.16
C ALA A 152 -18.61 -11.22 9.48
N GLY A 153 -18.78 -9.91 9.32
CA GLY A 153 -20.01 -9.19 9.66
C GLY A 153 -20.09 -8.65 11.08
N ASP A 154 -19.13 -8.95 11.96
CA ASP A 154 -19.01 -8.31 13.26
C ASP A 154 -18.86 -6.80 13.11
N GLU A 155 -19.54 -6.03 13.96
CA GLU A 155 -19.47 -4.57 13.99
C GLU A 155 -19.02 -4.07 15.35
N TRP A 156 -18.09 -3.12 15.37
CA TRP A 156 -17.62 -2.48 16.59
C TRP A 156 -17.32 -1.00 16.36
N LEU A 157 -16.99 -0.29 17.45
CA LEU A 157 -16.67 1.12 17.42
C LEU A 157 -15.20 1.35 17.76
N PHE A 158 -14.51 2.11 16.92
CA PHE A 158 -13.26 2.79 17.30
C PHE A 158 -13.62 4.17 17.85
N GLN A 159 -13.45 4.37 19.16
CA GLN A 159 -13.83 5.62 19.83
C GLN A 159 -12.70 6.65 19.77
N GLY A 160 -13.04 7.91 19.46
CA GLY A 160 -12.09 9.02 19.53
C GLY A 160 -11.89 9.58 20.94
N PRO A 161 -10.87 10.42 21.17
CA PRO A 161 -9.92 10.91 20.18
C PRO A 161 -8.83 9.90 19.84
N GLY A 162 -8.54 9.69 18.56
CA GLY A 162 -7.52 8.74 18.13
C GLY A 162 -7.24 8.80 16.64
N THR A 163 -6.12 8.22 16.21
CA THR A 163 -5.83 8.00 14.79
C THR A 163 -6.13 6.55 14.46
N TYR A 164 -7.07 6.33 13.54
CA TYR A 164 -7.42 4.99 13.09
C TYR A 164 -6.35 4.49 12.10
N ILE A 165 -5.82 3.30 12.38
CA ILE A 165 -4.94 2.55 11.49
C ILE A 165 -5.81 1.56 10.73
N PRO A 166 -5.95 1.70 9.40
CA PRO A 166 -6.76 0.79 8.60
C PRO A 166 -6.23 -0.63 8.67
N ARG A 167 -7.14 -1.59 8.46
CA ARG A 167 -6.84 -3.01 8.34
C ARG A 167 -7.44 -3.56 7.04
N LYS A 168 -6.81 -4.56 6.45
CA LYS A 168 -7.26 -5.13 5.16
C LYS A 168 -8.55 -5.93 5.30
N GLU A 169 -8.80 -6.47 6.49
CA GLU A 169 -9.96 -7.28 6.85
C GLU A 169 -11.16 -6.43 7.29
N VAL A 170 -11.01 -5.11 7.39
CA VAL A 170 -11.99 -4.23 8.06
C VAL A 170 -12.50 -3.15 7.11
N GLU A 171 -13.83 -3.05 7.01
CA GLU A 171 -14.54 -1.99 6.30
C GLU A 171 -14.87 -0.82 7.25
N GLU A 172 -14.57 0.40 6.81
CA GLU A 172 -15.02 1.63 7.47
C GLU A 172 -16.47 1.94 7.06
N VAL A 173 -17.43 1.70 7.95
CA VAL A 173 -18.85 1.85 7.60
C VAL A 173 -19.32 3.30 7.68
N GLU A 174 -19.15 3.93 8.84
CA GLU A 174 -19.51 5.35 9.04
C GLU A 174 -18.81 5.96 10.27
N THR A 175 -18.82 7.29 10.36
CA THR A 175 -18.42 8.02 11.57
C THR A 175 -19.66 8.58 12.27
N ILE A 176 -19.80 8.28 13.55
CA ILE A 176 -20.95 8.61 14.39
C ILE A 176 -20.53 9.66 15.41
N SER A 177 -21.32 10.74 15.53
CA SER A 177 -21.12 11.75 16.56
C SER A 177 -21.98 11.46 17.79
N ALA A 178 -21.48 11.78 18.98
CA ALA A 178 -22.22 11.68 20.21
C ALA A 178 -23.41 12.67 20.21
N ILE A 179 -24.51 12.26 20.81
CA ILE A 179 -25.68 13.12 21.04
C ILE A 179 -25.54 13.72 22.45
N ILE A 180 -25.52 15.05 22.53
CA ILE A 180 -25.45 15.77 23.80
C ILE A 180 -26.85 15.83 24.42
N ILE A 181 -26.97 15.42 25.69
CA ILE A 181 -28.23 15.47 26.45
C ILE A 181 -28.11 16.59 27.48
N TYR A 182 -28.97 17.60 27.38
CA TYR A 182 -29.02 18.72 28.33
C TYR A 182 -29.89 18.40 29.56
N PRO A 183 -29.87 19.24 30.62
CA PRO A 183 -30.80 19.10 31.74
C PRO A 183 -32.25 18.99 31.26
N ASN A 184 -33.02 18.08 31.86
CA ASN A 184 -34.41 17.77 31.49
C ASN A 184 -34.61 17.17 30.08
N GLN A 185 -33.57 16.58 29.47
CA GLN A 185 -33.68 15.80 28.24
C GLN A 185 -33.37 14.31 28.47
N ALA A 186 -33.84 13.46 27.57
CA ALA A 186 -33.52 12.03 27.54
C ALA A 186 -33.33 11.55 26.10
N LEU A 187 -32.47 10.55 25.90
CA LEU A 187 -32.25 9.92 24.61
C LEU A 187 -32.96 8.57 24.56
N LYS A 188 -33.91 8.42 23.63
CA LYS A 188 -34.60 7.16 23.39
C LYS A 188 -33.82 6.34 22.36
N LEU A 189 -33.42 5.13 22.77
CA LEU A 189 -32.68 4.20 21.91
C LEU A 189 -33.53 2.96 21.58
N LYS A 190 -33.22 2.31 20.46
CA LYS A 190 -33.75 1.00 20.07
C LYS A 190 -32.58 0.09 19.72
N ALA A 191 -32.53 -1.10 20.34
CA ALA A 191 -31.54 -2.11 20.01
C ALA A 191 -31.68 -2.54 18.55
N ARG A 192 -30.57 -2.62 17.82
CA ARG A 192 -30.53 -3.06 16.41
C ARG A 192 -30.47 -4.58 16.27
N LYS A 193 -29.77 -5.25 17.19
CA LYS A 193 -29.71 -6.71 17.33
C LYS A 193 -29.83 -7.07 18.81
N GLY A 194 -30.42 -8.22 19.11
CA GLY A 194 -30.38 -8.84 20.44
C GLY A 194 -29.18 -9.78 20.52
N ASN A 195 -28.57 -9.87 21.71
CA ASN A 195 -27.53 -10.86 21.99
C ASN A 195 -28.03 -12.30 21.84
#